data_AF-A0A0K3XZE5-F1
#
_entry.id   AF-A0A0K3XZE5-F1
#
_cell.length_a   1.000
_cell.length_b   1.000
_cell.length_c   1.000
_cell.angle_alpha   90.00
_cell.angle_beta   90.00
_cell.angle_gamma   90.00
#
_symmetry.space_group_name_H-M   'P 1'
#
loop_
_entity.id
_entity.type
_entity.pdbx_description
1 polymer ?
#
loop_
_entity_poly.entity_id
_entity_poly.type
_entity_poly.pdbx_seq_one_letter_code
_entity_poly.pdbx_strand_id
1 'polypeptide(L)'
;MSKRSSIDTTEEQKAIETIGADFISSYYKDRYEEAKSTYRRLEDKVNYLLAILAVETSALLAVFGTVDFKSGLKSNWFLTLSILCAYLCFVCIVMCFFFLWRTWGLKDIPKMPIHKRKEEHDFLFYGDKIKTLRYHMFQYGKAVELIESLHKEKAVYARYLFEGIALSFGFFILSVTFLLINKA
;
A
#
# COMPACT_ATOMS: atom_id res chain seq x y z
N MET A 1 -22.81 -14.88 -64.78
CA MET A 1 -21.80 -15.43 -63.86
C MET A 1 -21.21 -14.29 -63.03
N SER A 2 -21.63 -14.14 -61.77
CA SER A 2 -20.96 -13.26 -60.82
C SER A 2 -20.74 -14.07 -59.54
N LYS A 3 -19.49 -14.50 -59.33
CA LYS A 3 -19.01 -15.21 -58.13
C LYS A 3 -18.11 -14.22 -57.38
N ARG A 4 -18.72 -13.30 -56.64
CA ARG A 4 -18.03 -12.37 -55.72
C ARG A 4 -19.07 -11.92 -54.68
N SER A 5 -19.23 -12.66 -53.59
CA SER A 5 -19.95 -12.23 -52.38
C SER A 5 -19.98 -13.38 -51.36
N SER A 6 -18.83 -13.76 -50.83
CA SER A 6 -18.78 -14.68 -49.67
C SER A 6 -17.43 -14.70 -48.96
N ILE A 7 -16.38 -14.20 -49.60
CA ILE A 7 -15.02 -14.17 -49.05
C ILE A 7 -14.80 -12.95 -48.14
N ASP A 8 -15.36 -11.76 -48.47
CA ASP A 8 -15.19 -10.51 -47.67
C ASP A 8 -15.75 -10.60 -46.25
N THR A 9 -16.96 -11.15 -46.09
CA THR A 9 -17.66 -11.18 -44.79
C THR A 9 -16.98 -12.05 -43.75
N THR A 10 -16.17 -13.03 -44.18
CA THR A 10 -15.49 -13.97 -43.26
C THR A 10 -14.16 -13.41 -42.77
N GLU A 11 -13.47 -12.62 -43.59
CA GLU A 11 -12.23 -11.93 -43.19
C GLU A 11 -12.53 -10.70 -42.32
N GLU A 12 -13.56 -9.93 -42.66
CA GLU A 12 -14.02 -8.81 -41.82
C GLU A 12 -14.48 -9.30 -40.43
N GLN A 13 -15.22 -10.41 -40.34
CA GLN A 13 -15.61 -11.00 -39.05
C GLN A 13 -14.40 -11.44 -38.22
N LYS A 14 -13.40 -12.09 -38.84
CA LYS A 14 -12.15 -12.47 -38.14
C LYS A 14 -11.33 -11.26 -37.68
N ALA A 15 -11.33 -10.18 -38.46
CA ALA A 15 -10.67 -8.93 -38.08
C ALA A 15 -11.38 -8.28 -36.89
N ILE A 16 -12.71 -8.22 -36.90
CA ILE A 16 -13.52 -7.70 -35.78
C ILE A 16 -13.32 -8.54 -34.51
N GLU A 17 -13.31 -9.87 -34.61
CA GLU A 17 -13.02 -10.76 -33.48
C GLU A 17 -11.60 -10.57 -32.94
N THR A 18 -10.62 -10.35 -33.81
CA THR A 18 -9.24 -10.11 -33.39
C THR A 18 -9.09 -8.76 -32.69
N ILE A 19 -9.68 -7.69 -33.24
CA ILE A 19 -9.70 -6.36 -32.62
C ILE A 19 -10.41 -6.41 -31.25
N GLY A 20 -11.52 -7.13 -31.15
CA GLY A 20 -12.24 -7.34 -29.89
C GLY A 20 -11.40 -8.11 -28.86
N ALA A 21 -10.69 -9.15 -29.28
CA ALA A 21 -9.80 -9.92 -28.41
C ALA A 21 -8.61 -9.08 -27.92
N ASP A 22 -8.00 -8.28 -28.79
CA ASP A 22 -6.90 -7.39 -28.45
C ASP A 22 -7.35 -6.30 -27.46
N PHE A 23 -8.53 -5.72 -27.68
CA PHE A 23 -9.13 -4.74 -26.78
C PHE A 23 -9.46 -5.32 -25.40
N ILE A 24 -10.01 -6.54 -25.35
CA ILE A 24 -10.26 -7.23 -24.07
C ILE A 24 -8.94 -7.52 -23.37
N SER A 25 -7.92 -8.00 -24.08
CA SER A 25 -6.62 -8.28 -23.50
C SER A 25 -5.96 -7.02 -22.94
N SER A 26 -6.00 -5.90 -23.67
CA SER A 26 -5.46 -4.62 -23.18
C SER A 26 -6.22 -4.13 -21.95
N TYR A 27 -7.55 -4.22 -21.93
CA TYR A 27 -8.36 -3.82 -20.78
C TYR A 27 -7.96 -4.55 -19.48
N TYR A 28 -7.77 -5.87 -19.50
CA TYR A 28 -7.37 -6.63 -18.31
C TYR A 28 -5.93 -6.33 -17.88
N LYS A 29 -5.05 -6.06 -18.84
CA LYS A 29 -3.68 -5.64 -18.56
C LYS A 29 -3.65 -4.27 -17.88
N ASP A 30 -4.39 -3.30 -18.42
CA ASP A 30 -4.49 -1.95 -17.89
C ASP A 30 -5.06 -1.97 -16.47
N ARG A 31 -6.13 -2.75 -16.23
CA ARG A 31 -6.71 -2.90 -14.87
C ARG A 31 -5.70 -3.46 -13.87
N TYR A 32 -4.88 -4.42 -14.29
CA TYR A 32 -3.83 -4.97 -13.43
C TYR A 32 -2.70 -3.97 -13.16
N GLU A 33 -2.27 -3.21 -14.17
CA GLU A 33 -1.29 -2.14 -13.99
C GLU A 33 -1.81 -1.04 -13.06
N GLU A 34 -3.09 -0.68 -13.18
CA GLU A 34 -3.76 0.28 -12.31
C GLU A 34 -3.82 -0.21 -10.86
N ALA A 35 -4.25 -1.46 -10.62
CA ALA A 35 -4.30 -2.06 -9.29
C ALA A 35 -2.89 -2.11 -8.65
N LYS A 36 -1.88 -2.50 -9.43
CA LYS A 36 -0.47 -2.50 -9.00
C LYS A 36 0.03 -1.09 -8.67
N SER A 37 -0.33 -0.08 -9.48
CA SER A 37 0.05 1.31 -9.23
C SER A 37 -0.57 1.84 -7.94
N THR A 38 -1.83 1.50 -7.67
CA THR A 38 -2.57 1.87 -6.47
C THR A 38 -1.94 1.25 -5.22
N TYR A 39 -1.55 -0.02 -5.31
CA TYR A 39 -0.80 -0.70 -4.26
C TYR A 39 0.56 -0.02 -3.99
N ARG A 40 1.35 0.28 -5.03
CA ARG A 40 2.65 0.97 -4.87
C ARG A 40 2.52 2.36 -4.25
N ARG A 41 1.52 3.14 -4.68
CA ARG A 41 1.21 4.45 -4.08
C ARG A 41 0.90 4.35 -2.58
N LEU A 42 0.29 3.25 -2.13
CA LEU A 42 0.06 3.01 -0.71
C LEU A 42 1.38 2.73 0.03
N GLU A 43 2.29 1.95 -0.57
CA GLU A 43 3.61 1.70 0.00
C GLU A 43 4.44 2.99 0.13
N ASP A 44 4.41 3.86 -0.88
CA ASP A 44 5.06 5.17 -0.83
C ASP A 44 4.51 6.03 0.31
N LYS A 45 3.19 6.05 0.50
CA LYS A 45 2.55 6.75 1.63
C LYS A 45 2.97 6.17 2.98
N VAL A 46 3.06 4.84 3.11
CA VAL A 46 3.53 4.19 4.34
C VAL A 46 4.99 4.53 4.62
N ASN A 47 5.85 4.58 3.61
CA ASN A 47 7.26 4.99 3.75
C ASN A 47 7.37 6.47 4.17
N TYR A 48 6.47 7.33 3.69
CA TYR A 48 6.39 8.70 4.16
C TYR A 48 5.98 8.77 5.65
N LEU A 49 5.01 7.96 6.08
CA LEU A 49 4.61 7.85 7.50
C LEU A 49 5.75 7.32 8.38
N LEU A 50 6.60 6.42 7.87
CA LEU A 50 7.82 5.98 8.57
C LEU A 50 8.75 7.16 8.85
N ALA A 51 8.98 8.02 7.86
CA ALA A 51 9.84 9.19 8.02
C ALA A 51 9.29 10.13 9.09
N ILE A 52 7.98 10.37 9.10
CA ILE A 52 7.32 11.17 10.15
C ILE A 52 7.52 10.53 11.53
N LEU A 53 7.27 9.22 11.66
CA LEU A 53 7.46 8.50 12.92
C LEU A 53 8.92 8.55 13.41
N ALA A 54 9.89 8.49 12.49
CA ALA A 54 11.31 8.64 12.82
C ALA A 54 11.66 10.06 13.32
N VAL A 55 11.07 11.09 12.74
CA VAL A 55 11.23 12.48 13.22
C VAL A 55 10.60 12.64 14.61
N GLU A 56 9.39 12.12 14.81
CA GLU A 56 8.68 12.20 16.09
C GLU A 56 9.41 11.47 17.21
N THR A 57 9.88 10.25 16.96
CA THR A 57 10.70 9.49 17.92
C THR A 57 12.01 10.20 18.26
N SER A 58 12.67 10.81 17.29
CA SER A 58 13.87 11.61 17.51
C SER A 58 13.60 12.85 18.36
N ALA A 59 12.48 13.54 18.12
CA ALA A 59 12.07 14.69 18.92
C ALA A 59 11.75 14.31 20.37
N LEU A 60 11.06 13.18 20.58
CA LEU A 60 10.77 12.65 21.92
C LEU A 60 12.07 12.33 22.68
N LEU A 61 13.03 11.68 22.02
CA LEU A 61 14.34 11.39 22.60
C LEU A 61 15.16 12.65 22.88
N ALA A 62 15.09 13.67 22.03
CA ALA A 62 15.79 14.94 22.25
C ALA A 62 15.24 15.69 23.47
N VAL A 63 13.92 15.74 23.62
CA VAL A 63 13.27 16.42 24.76
C VAL A 63 13.48 15.64 26.05
N PHE A 64 13.16 14.34 26.10
CA PHE A 64 13.19 13.57 27.34
C PHE A 64 14.53 12.91 27.65
N GLY A 65 15.38 12.69 26.65
CA GLY A 65 16.73 12.14 26.83
C GLY A 65 17.75 13.16 27.35
N THR A 66 17.43 14.46 27.29
CA THR A 66 18.30 15.54 27.81
C THR A 66 17.78 16.17 29.10
N VAL A 67 16.56 15.84 29.54
CA VAL A 67 15.98 16.37 30.77
C VAL A 67 16.59 15.64 31.97
N ASP A 68 17.55 16.30 32.62
CA ASP A 68 18.05 15.89 33.92
C ASP A 68 16.97 16.20 34.99
N PHE A 69 16.14 15.20 35.32
CA PHE A 69 15.09 15.32 36.34
C PHE A 69 15.61 15.67 37.75
N LYS A 70 16.94 15.76 37.93
CA LYS A 70 17.60 16.13 39.19
C LYS A 70 17.82 17.64 39.38
N SER A 71 17.78 18.46 38.33
CA SER A 71 18.09 19.90 38.46
C SER A 71 16.83 20.77 38.43
N GLY A 72 16.32 21.13 39.61
CA GLY A 72 15.47 22.31 39.79
C GLY A 72 14.00 22.21 39.39
N LEU A 73 13.51 21.08 38.86
CA LEU A 73 12.06 20.89 38.67
C LEU A 73 11.40 20.68 40.04
N LYS A 74 10.51 21.61 40.42
CA LYS A 74 9.61 21.38 41.55
C LYS A 74 8.71 20.21 41.21
N SER A 75 8.68 19.21 42.10
CA SER A 75 7.78 18.06 42.00
C SER A 75 6.35 18.54 42.21
N ASN A 76 5.68 18.87 41.11
CA ASN A 76 4.30 19.34 41.06
C ASN A 76 3.45 18.41 40.19
N TRP A 77 2.12 18.52 40.33
CA TRP A 77 1.14 17.79 39.52
C TRP A 77 1.37 17.92 38.00
N PHE A 78 1.85 19.08 37.53
CA PHE A 78 2.18 19.31 36.12
C PHE A 78 3.33 18.46 35.60
N LEU A 79 4.36 18.20 36.43
CA LEU A 79 5.45 17.32 36.05
C LEU A 79 4.95 15.87 35.89
N THR A 80 4.12 15.40 36.82
CA THR A 80 3.51 14.07 36.74
C THR A 80 2.63 13.91 35.50
N LEU A 81 1.81 14.94 35.17
CA LEU A 81 1.03 14.98 33.93
C LEU A 81 1.91 14.96 32.67
N SER A 82 3.00 15.74 32.65
CA SER A 82 3.94 15.76 31.54
C SER A 82 4.55 14.38 31.29
N ILE A 83 5.01 13.72 32.35
CA ILE A 83 5.59 12.36 32.29
C ILE A 83 4.54 11.33 31.84
N LEU A 84 3.30 11.43 32.34
CA LEU A 84 2.21 10.55 31.92
C LEU A 84 1.91 10.70 30.43
N CYS A 85 1.83 11.94 29.92
CA CYS A 85 1.65 12.20 28.49
C CYS A 85 2.83 11.69 27.65
N ALA A 86 4.08 11.83 28.14
CA ALA A 86 5.25 11.30 27.46
C ALA A 86 5.23 9.77 27.39
N TYR A 87 4.79 9.10 28.47
CA TYR A 87 4.61 7.65 28.51
C TYR A 87 3.54 7.19 27.52
N LEU A 88 2.39 7.88 27.47
CA LEU A 88 1.34 7.58 26.49
C LEU A 88 1.83 7.77 25.05
N CYS A 89 2.59 8.83 24.79
CA CYS A 89 3.24 9.06 23.50
C CYS A 89 4.17 7.90 23.12
N PHE A 90 5.02 7.44 24.05
CA PHE A 90 5.88 6.28 23.83
C PHE A 90 5.09 5.00 23.50
N VAL A 91 4.00 4.72 24.22
CA VAL A 91 3.13 3.56 23.93
C VAL A 91 2.53 3.68 22.53
N CYS A 92 2.07 4.87 22.12
CA CYS A 92 1.55 5.11 20.79
C CYS A 92 2.59 4.88 19.70
N ILE A 93 3.82 5.37 19.90
CA ILE A 93 4.95 5.13 19.00
C ILE A 93 5.22 3.63 18.83
N VAL A 94 5.26 2.87 19.93
CA VAL A 94 5.46 1.41 19.89
C VAL A 94 4.35 0.72 19.10
N MET A 95 3.08 1.12 19.31
CA MET A 95 1.95 0.61 18.54
C MET A 95 2.05 0.98 17.04
N CYS A 96 2.54 2.18 16.72
CA CYS A 96 2.79 2.59 15.34
C CYS A 96 3.83 1.70 14.67
N PHE A 97 4.94 1.37 15.35
CA PHE A 97 5.93 0.42 14.83
C PHE A 97 5.34 -0.97 14.59
N PHE A 98 4.44 -1.44 15.46
CA PHE A 98 3.74 -2.70 15.23
C PHE A 98 2.88 -2.67 13.95
N PHE A 99 2.10 -1.62 13.73
CA PHE A 99 1.32 -1.47 12.49
C PHE A 99 2.19 -1.30 11.26
N LEU A 100 3.31 -0.60 11.39
CA LEU A 100 4.28 -0.41 10.31
C LEU A 100 4.93 -1.74 9.90
N TRP A 101 5.27 -2.59 10.86
CA TRP A 101 5.78 -3.93 10.55
C TRP A 101 4.75 -4.78 9.79
N ARG A 102 3.46 -4.64 10.15
CA ARG A 102 2.36 -5.33 9.47
C ARG A 102 2.14 -4.83 8.04
N THR A 103 2.32 -3.54 7.76
CA THR A 103 2.23 -2.99 6.39
C THR A 103 3.44 -3.34 5.53
N TRP A 104 4.62 -3.49 6.13
CA TRP A 104 5.88 -3.87 5.48
C TRP A 104 6.04 -5.35 5.17
N GLY A 105 5.12 -6.22 5.59
CA GLY A 105 5.10 -7.60 5.12
C GLY A 105 5.18 -7.63 3.59
N LEU A 106 6.33 -8.02 3.06
CA LEU A 106 6.61 -8.16 1.63
C LEU A 106 5.79 -9.34 1.11
N LYS A 107 4.53 -9.08 0.80
CA LYS A 107 3.71 -10.01 0.05
C LYS A 107 4.06 -9.84 -1.42
N ASP A 108 4.68 -10.87 -1.99
CA ASP A 108 5.05 -10.87 -3.40
C ASP A 108 3.81 -10.62 -4.28
N ILE A 109 3.85 -9.53 -5.04
CA ILE A 109 2.83 -9.27 -6.05
C ILE A 109 2.94 -10.38 -7.09
N PRO A 110 1.84 -11.06 -7.45
CA PRO A 110 1.86 -12.14 -8.42
C PRO A 110 2.45 -11.63 -9.72
N LYS A 111 3.62 -12.17 -10.10
CA LYS A 111 4.20 -11.87 -11.41
C LYS A 111 3.31 -12.51 -12.46
N MET A 112 2.84 -11.71 -13.40
CA MET A 112 2.14 -12.23 -14.58
C MET A 112 3.01 -13.30 -15.25
N PRO A 113 2.41 -14.34 -15.86
CA PRO A 113 3.14 -15.34 -16.60
C PRO A 113 3.82 -14.68 -17.80
N ILE A 114 5.07 -14.24 -17.60
CA ILE A 114 5.99 -13.91 -18.67
C ILE A 114 6.68 -15.23 -19.01
N HIS A 115 6.12 -15.93 -19.99
CA HIS A 115 6.68 -17.06 -20.73
C HIS A 115 7.67 -17.95 -19.97
N LYS A 116 7.23 -18.60 -18.88
CA LYS A 116 8.11 -19.49 -18.12
C LYS A 116 8.13 -20.93 -18.64
N ARG A 117 7.10 -21.36 -19.38
CA ARG A 117 7.00 -22.71 -19.95
C ARG A 117 6.72 -22.69 -21.44
N LYS A 118 7.38 -23.61 -22.16
CA LYS A 118 7.21 -23.83 -23.60
C LYS A 118 5.76 -24.12 -23.99
N GLU A 119 5.02 -24.81 -23.12
CA GLU A 119 3.59 -25.12 -23.29
C GLU A 119 2.68 -23.87 -23.21
N GLU A 120 3.01 -22.89 -22.36
CA GLU A 120 2.29 -21.62 -22.27
C GLU A 120 2.57 -20.75 -23.50
N HIS A 121 3.80 -20.81 -24.02
CA HIS A 121 4.18 -20.18 -25.28
C HIS A 121 3.44 -20.82 -26.47
N ASP A 122 3.43 -22.16 -26.57
CA ASP A 122 2.77 -22.86 -27.67
C ASP A 122 1.24 -22.70 -27.63
N PHE A 123 0.63 -22.62 -26.45
CA PHE A 123 -0.80 -22.29 -26.29
C PHE A 123 -1.13 -20.84 -26.70
N LEU A 124 -0.22 -19.89 -26.47
CA LEU A 124 -0.38 -18.49 -26.87
C LEU A 124 -0.19 -18.26 -28.37
N PHE A 125 0.77 -18.94 -28.98
CA PHE A 125 1.14 -18.74 -30.39
C PHE A 125 0.44 -19.70 -31.35
N TYR A 126 0.12 -20.92 -30.92
CA TYR A 126 -0.48 -21.97 -31.75
C TYR A 126 -1.84 -22.46 -31.22
N GLY A 127 -2.28 -22.00 -30.04
CA GLY A 127 -3.57 -22.35 -29.47
C GLY A 127 -4.73 -21.52 -30.04
N ASP A 128 -5.95 -21.98 -29.76
CA ASP A 128 -7.18 -21.26 -30.08
C ASP A 128 -7.21 -19.90 -29.36
N LYS A 129 -7.22 -18.80 -30.13
CA LYS A 129 -7.19 -17.41 -29.64
C LYS A 129 -8.21 -17.15 -28.52
N ILE A 130 -9.40 -17.74 -28.61
CA ILE A 130 -10.46 -17.54 -27.61
C ILE A 130 -10.10 -18.20 -26.27
N LYS A 131 -9.49 -19.39 -26.31
CA LYS A 131 -9.06 -20.10 -25.10
C LYS A 131 -7.88 -19.39 -24.43
N THR A 132 -6.96 -18.86 -25.24
CA THR A 132 -5.83 -18.05 -24.77
C THR A 132 -6.27 -16.75 -24.11
N LEU A 133 -7.22 -16.04 -24.73
CA LEU A 133 -7.81 -14.83 -24.16
C LEU A 133 -8.50 -15.13 -22.82
N ARG A 134 -9.31 -16.19 -22.76
CA ARG A 134 -10.01 -16.61 -21.53
C ARG A 134 -9.03 -16.95 -20.40
N TYR A 135 -7.94 -17.64 -20.73
CA TYR A 135 -6.89 -17.96 -19.76
C TYR A 135 -6.21 -16.69 -19.21
N HIS A 136 -5.85 -15.75 -20.08
CA HIS A 136 -5.29 -14.45 -19.66
C HIS A 136 -6.26 -13.68 -18.77
N MET A 137 -7.52 -13.53 -19.19
CA MET A 137 -8.56 -12.84 -18.40
C MET A 137 -8.68 -13.44 -16.99
N PHE A 138 -8.66 -14.77 -16.88
CA PHE A 138 -8.75 -15.45 -15.58
C PHE A 138 -7.51 -15.21 -14.70
N GLN A 139 -6.31 -15.26 -15.27
CA GLN A 139 -5.07 -14.98 -14.54
C GLN A 139 -4.99 -13.51 -14.10
N TYR A 140 -5.31 -12.58 -14.99
CA TYR A 140 -5.39 -11.15 -14.69
C TYR A 140 -6.45 -10.86 -13.62
N GLY A 141 -7.64 -11.45 -13.73
CA GLY A 141 -8.71 -11.31 -12.73
C GLY A 141 -8.27 -11.78 -11.34
N LYS A 142 -7.71 -12.99 -11.24
CA LYS A 142 -7.19 -13.52 -9.96
C LYS A 142 -6.10 -12.66 -9.36
N ALA A 143 -5.17 -12.17 -10.17
CA ALA A 143 -4.10 -11.30 -9.70
C ALA A 143 -4.62 -9.96 -9.20
N VAL A 144 -5.61 -9.38 -9.90
CA VAL A 144 -6.27 -8.13 -9.49
C VAL A 144 -7.01 -8.32 -8.17
N GLU A 145 -7.82 -9.37 -8.03
CA GLU A 145 -8.53 -9.67 -6.78
C GLU A 145 -7.56 -9.85 -5.60
N LEU A 146 -6.44 -10.55 -5.83
CA LEU A 146 -5.40 -10.69 -4.82
C LEU A 146 -4.82 -9.32 -4.45
N ILE A 147 -4.41 -8.50 -5.42
CA ILE A 147 -3.84 -7.16 -5.17
C ILE A 147 -4.85 -6.27 -4.43
N GLU A 148 -6.12 -6.27 -4.83
CA GLU A 148 -7.19 -5.50 -4.18
C GLU A 148 -7.39 -5.95 -2.73
N SER A 149 -7.38 -7.27 -2.47
CA SER A 149 -7.48 -7.80 -1.10
C SER A 149 -6.30 -7.40 -0.22
N LEU A 150 -5.08 -7.46 -0.75
CA LEU A 150 -3.86 -7.04 -0.06
C LEU A 150 -3.83 -5.54 0.17
N HIS A 151 -4.26 -4.76 -0.81
CA HIS A 151 -4.38 -3.31 -0.70
C HIS A 151 -5.37 -2.94 0.41
N LYS A 152 -6.54 -3.59 0.48
CA LYS A 152 -7.55 -3.34 1.51
C LYS A 152 -7.00 -3.63 2.92
N GLU A 153 -6.32 -4.76 3.09
CA GLU A 153 -5.69 -5.12 4.36
C GLU A 153 -4.60 -4.10 4.76
N LYS A 154 -3.70 -3.75 3.84
CA LYS A 154 -2.65 -2.75 4.10
C LYS A 154 -3.23 -1.36 4.38
N ALA A 155 -4.30 -0.95 3.69
CA ALA A 155 -4.91 0.35 3.86
C ALA A 155 -5.50 0.52 5.27
N VAL A 156 -6.07 -0.55 5.84
CA VAL A 156 -6.56 -0.55 7.23
C VAL A 156 -5.41 -0.30 8.20
N TYR A 157 -4.29 -1.02 8.07
CA TYR A 157 -3.13 -0.81 8.92
C TYR A 157 -2.48 0.57 8.72
N ALA A 158 -2.40 1.06 7.49
CA ALA A 158 -1.90 2.40 7.19
C ALA A 158 -2.76 3.50 7.84
N ARG A 159 -4.08 3.30 7.91
CA ARG A 159 -4.98 4.21 8.60
C ARG A 159 -4.74 4.20 10.11
N TYR A 160 -4.62 3.03 10.74
CA TYR A 160 -4.29 2.94 12.16
C TYR A 160 -2.92 3.54 12.49
N LEU A 161 -1.94 3.38 11.59
CA LEU A 161 -0.63 4.03 11.70
C LEU A 161 -0.78 5.55 11.70
N PHE A 162 -1.54 6.12 10.76
CA PHE A 162 -1.77 7.56 10.70
C PHE A 162 -2.50 8.09 11.94
N GLU A 163 -3.57 7.41 12.37
CA GLU A 163 -4.31 7.77 13.58
C GLU A 163 -3.42 7.69 14.84
N GLY A 164 -2.56 6.67 14.92
CA GLY A 164 -1.59 6.50 16.00
C GLY A 164 -0.54 7.61 16.04
N ILE A 165 0.03 7.99 14.89
CA ILE A 165 0.99 9.10 14.77
C ILE A 165 0.34 10.42 15.19
N ALA A 166 -0.88 10.72 14.71
CA ALA A 166 -1.57 11.95 15.08
C ALA A 166 -1.86 12.04 16.59
N LEU A 167 -2.25 10.91 17.20
CA LEU A 167 -2.54 10.83 18.62
C LEU A 167 -1.26 10.92 19.48
N SER A 168 -0.19 10.28 19.04
CA SER A 168 1.16 10.42 19.60
C SER A 168 1.62 11.87 19.60
N PHE A 169 1.46 12.56 18.46
CA PHE A 169 1.85 13.95 18.30
C PHE A 169 1.05 14.88 19.24
N GLY A 170 -0.25 14.61 19.42
CA GLY A 170 -1.08 15.30 20.38
C GLY A 170 -0.59 15.14 21.82
N PHE A 171 -0.25 13.92 22.24
CA PHE A 171 0.33 13.68 23.56
C PHE A 171 1.71 14.31 23.74
N PHE A 172 2.53 14.34 22.69
CA PHE A 172 3.82 15.01 22.72
C PHE A 172 3.66 16.52 22.99
N ILE A 173 2.77 17.20 22.28
CA ILE A 173 2.50 18.63 22.48
C ILE A 173 2.01 18.89 23.91
N LEU A 174 1.05 18.10 24.40
CA LEU A 174 0.55 18.23 25.78
C LEU A 174 1.68 18.04 26.79
N SER A 175 2.52 17.03 26.59
CA SER A 175 3.64 16.73 27.47
C SER A 175 4.64 17.88 27.54
N VAL A 176 5.05 18.45 26.41
CA VAL A 176 5.95 19.62 26.34
C VAL A 176 5.30 20.85 26.95
N THR A 177 4.00 21.07 26.74
CA THR A 177 3.27 22.22 27.29
C THR A 177 3.26 22.18 28.81
N PHE A 178 2.97 21.02 29.42
CA PHE A 178 3.03 20.86 30.88
C PHE A 178 4.45 21.01 31.42
N LEU A 179 5.46 20.56 30.68
CA LEU A 179 6.86 20.73 31.05
C LEU A 179 7.28 22.21 31.07
N LEU A 180 6.85 22.99 30.08
CA LEU A 180 7.09 24.43 30.00
C LEU A 180 6.38 25.19 31.13
N ILE A 181 5.12 24.84 31.44
CA ILE A 181 4.37 25.42 32.57
C ILE A 181 5.08 25.15 33.89
N ASN A 182 5.67 23.96 34.07
CA ASN A 182 6.38 23.63 35.31
C ASN A 182 7.76 24.29 35.43
N LYS A 183 8.34 24.75 34.32
CA LYS A 183 9.62 25.47 34.31
C LYS A 183 9.43 26.99 34.53
N ALA A 184 8.27 27.52 34.17
CA ALA A 184 7.86 28.91 34.44
C ALA A 184 7.55 29.12 35.93
#